data_AF-A0A972QH00-F1
#
_entry.id   AF-A0A972QH00-F1
#
_cell.length_a   1.000
_cell.length_b   1.000
_cell.length_c   1.000
_cell.angle_alpha   90.00
_cell.angle_beta   90.00
_cell.angle_gamma   90.00
#
_symmetry.space_group_name_H-M   'P 1'
#
loop_
_entity.id
_entity.type
_entity.pdbx_description
1 polymer ?
#
loop_
_entity_poly.entity_id
_entity_poly.type
_entity_poly.pdbx_seq_one_letter_code
_entity_poly.pdbx_strand_id
1 'polypeptide(L)'
;MKKFCLLFIVILFGLTTLTGCGLITIPLNIAAAMSPEILGSTGTPEVNFRNEKMSDQDKVYLSQIKTLAIWPDNEGEVYMANKLESLGSFDSVVSPSRVKKTLRVLEIDHQIINLTNTEMLKALKQVCIETGTDAVAAWHKANIMIYSLKKEGIVYIAQTTIYKKKKLSDTEVLQLVGETAADKIIELVFGPADPINNKDNKKITRVQNNG
;
A
#
# COMPACT_ATOMS: atom_id res chain seq x y z
N MET A 1 -34.53 8.56 -60.43
CA MET A 1 -33.52 8.78 -61.49
C MET A 1 -32.41 9.66 -60.89
N LYS A 2 -31.33 9.09 -60.32
CA LYS A 2 -30.02 8.75 -60.91
C LYS A 2 -29.31 9.91 -61.65
N LYS A 3 -28.19 10.37 -61.04
CA LYS A 3 -26.88 10.87 -61.58
C LYS A 3 -26.25 11.69 -60.43
N PHE A 4 -25.28 11.26 -59.62
CA PHE A 4 -23.92 10.71 -59.83
C PHE A 4 -23.00 11.60 -60.70
N CYS A 5 -22.07 12.31 -60.05
CA CYS A 5 -20.72 12.69 -60.52
C CYS A 5 -19.96 13.34 -59.33
N LEU A 6 -18.99 12.62 -58.73
CA LEU A 6 -17.52 12.75 -58.89
C LEU A 6 -16.92 13.83 -57.96
N LEU A 7 -16.32 13.51 -56.81
CA LEU A 7 -15.05 12.80 -56.53
C LEU A 7 -13.80 13.66 -56.82
N PHE A 8 -13.18 14.23 -55.77
CA PHE A 8 -11.77 14.63 -55.71
C PHE A 8 -11.30 14.58 -54.24
N ILE A 9 -10.53 13.55 -53.87
CA ILE A 9 -9.08 13.55 -53.59
C ILE A 9 -8.69 13.75 -52.12
N VAL A 10 -8.17 12.64 -51.59
CA VAL A 10 -7.22 12.40 -50.49
C VAL A 10 -6.21 13.53 -50.22
N ILE A 11 -6.12 13.96 -48.95
CA ILE A 11 -4.87 14.34 -48.25
C ILE A 11 -5.03 13.85 -46.80
N LEU A 12 -4.44 12.72 -46.42
CA LEU A 12 -3.08 12.51 -45.91
C LEU A 12 -2.82 13.12 -44.50
N PHE A 13 -2.63 12.21 -43.54
CA PHE A 13 -1.72 12.28 -42.39
C PHE A 13 -1.54 13.61 -41.65
N GLY A 14 -1.92 13.61 -40.36
CA GLY A 14 -1.37 14.57 -39.41
C GLY A 14 -1.85 14.35 -37.97
N LEU A 15 -0.94 13.86 -37.14
CA LEU A 15 -0.94 13.91 -35.67
C LEU A 15 -1.79 12.88 -34.92
N THR A 16 -1.29 11.65 -34.98
CA THR A 16 -0.97 10.91 -33.76
C THR A 16 -0.15 11.78 -32.78
N THR A 17 -0.77 12.23 -31.69
CA THR A 17 -0.06 12.45 -30.41
C THR A 17 -0.71 11.49 -29.41
N LEU A 18 -0.26 10.24 -29.35
CA LEU A 18 0.73 9.81 -28.35
C LEU A 18 0.42 10.34 -26.94
N THR A 19 -0.78 10.09 -26.43
CA THR A 19 -0.96 9.95 -24.97
C THR A 19 -0.29 8.64 -24.57
N GLY A 20 1.01 8.74 -24.28
CA GLY A 20 1.79 7.65 -23.74
C GLY A 20 1.23 7.24 -22.39
N CYS A 21 0.38 6.21 -22.38
CA CYS A 21 0.24 5.33 -21.22
C CYS A 21 1.58 4.60 -21.07
N GLY A 22 2.56 5.29 -20.49
CA GLY A 22 3.74 4.65 -19.92
C GLY A 22 3.27 3.81 -18.76
N LEU A 23 2.78 2.61 -19.06
CA LEU A 23 2.71 1.50 -18.11
C LEU A 23 4.16 1.20 -17.73
N ILE A 24 4.68 1.94 -16.76
CA ILE A 24 5.90 1.60 -16.05
C ILE A 24 5.52 0.40 -15.19
N THR A 25 5.55 -0.78 -15.82
CA THR A 25 5.46 -2.05 -15.13
C THR A 25 6.72 -2.17 -14.30
N ILE A 26 6.62 -1.93 -12.99
CA ILE A 26 7.69 -2.28 -12.06
C ILE A 26 7.74 -3.81 -12.09
N PRO A 27 8.82 -4.43 -12.60
CA PRO A 27 8.93 -5.88 -12.55
C PRO A 27 8.94 -6.30 -11.07
N LEU A 28 7.91 -7.04 -10.68
CA LEU A 28 7.77 -7.68 -9.37
C LEU A 28 8.70 -8.91 -9.31
N ASN A 29 10.01 -8.71 -9.54
CA ASN A 29 11.03 -9.73 -9.29
C ASN A 29 11.28 -9.76 -7.78
N ILE A 30 10.39 -10.42 -7.05
CA ILE A 30 10.52 -10.68 -5.62
C ILE A 30 11.03 -12.11 -5.49
N ALA A 31 12.33 -12.25 -5.22
CA ALA A 31 12.95 -13.51 -4.87
C ALA A 31 12.20 -14.16 -3.70
N ALA A 32 11.98 -15.47 -3.79
CA ALA A 32 11.31 -16.25 -2.78
C ALA A 32 12.05 -16.19 -1.45
N ALA A 33 11.40 -15.68 -0.40
CA ALA A 33 11.70 -16.02 0.97
C ALA A 33 10.46 -15.79 1.84
N MET A 34 10.10 -16.84 2.57
CA MET A 34 9.02 -16.90 3.56
C MET A 34 9.33 -15.99 4.74
N SER A 35 8.28 -15.35 5.27
CA SER A 35 8.29 -14.62 6.55
C SER A 35 9.21 -13.39 6.60
N PRO A 36 8.94 -12.41 7.46
CA PRO A 36 9.89 -11.32 7.69
C PRO A 36 11.24 -11.93 8.09
N GLU A 37 12.32 -11.52 7.42
CA GLU A 37 13.64 -12.05 7.70
C GLU A 37 14.05 -11.64 9.12
N ILE A 38 14.32 -12.63 9.97
CA ILE A 38 14.63 -12.42 11.38
C ILE A 38 16.13 -12.37 11.56
N LEU A 39 16.66 -11.19 11.80
CA LEU A 39 18.10 -10.98 11.99
C LEU A 39 18.40 -10.71 13.47
N GLY A 40 19.35 -11.46 14.04
CA GLY A 40 19.74 -11.31 15.44
C GLY A 40 20.56 -10.05 15.66
N SER A 41 20.09 -9.12 16.51
CA SER A 41 20.86 -7.95 16.96
C SER A 41 20.70 -7.73 18.48
N THR A 42 21.58 -6.93 19.07
CA THR A 42 21.52 -6.53 20.48
C THR A 42 20.68 -5.24 20.61
N GLY A 43 19.40 -5.35 20.95
CA GLY A 43 18.53 -4.18 21.08
C GLY A 43 17.05 -4.49 21.35
N THR A 44 16.23 -3.42 21.42
CA THR A 44 14.77 -3.49 21.37
C THR A 44 14.30 -4.05 20.01
N PRO A 45 13.18 -4.79 19.95
CA PRO A 45 12.63 -5.24 18.67
C PRO A 45 12.45 -4.07 17.71
N GLU A 46 12.90 -4.23 16.47
CA GLU A 46 12.89 -3.17 15.46
C GLU A 46 12.39 -3.73 14.13
N VAL A 47 11.49 -2.99 13.49
CA VAL A 47 11.00 -3.28 12.14
C VAL A 47 11.67 -2.30 11.19
N ASN A 48 12.29 -2.84 10.16
CA ASN A 48 13.00 -2.07 9.15
C ASN A 48 12.38 -2.33 7.77
N PHE A 49 12.32 -1.27 6.95
CA PHE A 49 11.92 -1.34 5.56
C PHE A 49 13.16 -1.27 4.68
N ARG A 50 13.41 -2.34 3.92
CA ARG A 50 14.59 -2.49 3.06
C ARG A 50 14.17 -2.56 1.60
N ASN A 51 15.13 -2.35 0.71
CA ASN A 51 14.92 -2.44 -0.73
C ASN A 51 13.73 -1.58 -1.21
N GLU A 52 13.56 -0.40 -0.59
CA GLU A 52 12.47 0.52 -0.88
C GLU A 52 12.54 0.95 -2.36
N LYS A 53 11.44 0.78 -3.09
CA LYS A 53 11.31 1.26 -4.47
C LYS A 53 10.21 2.30 -4.54
N MET A 54 10.59 3.52 -4.90
CA MET A 54 9.72 4.68 -5.08
C MET A 54 10.41 5.69 -5.97
N SER A 55 9.80 6.09 -7.08
CA SER A 55 10.30 7.18 -7.92
C SER A 55 9.88 8.55 -7.38
N ASP A 56 10.51 9.63 -7.84
CA ASP A 56 10.07 10.99 -7.46
C ASP A 56 8.63 11.29 -7.93
N GLN A 57 8.22 10.75 -9.07
CA GLN A 57 6.85 10.82 -9.53
C GLN A 57 5.89 10.06 -8.61
N ASP A 58 6.32 8.96 -8.01
CA ASP A 58 5.50 8.20 -7.05
C ASP A 58 5.25 8.96 -5.75
N LYS A 59 6.22 9.78 -5.30
CA LYS A 59 6.02 10.68 -4.15
C LYS A 59 4.88 11.67 -4.39
N VAL A 60 4.73 12.16 -5.63
CA VAL A 60 3.63 13.05 -6.01
C VAL A 60 2.28 12.33 -5.92
N TYR A 61 2.22 11.05 -6.27
CA TYR A 61 0.99 10.27 -6.13
C TYR A 61 0.69 9.90 -4.67
N LEU A 62 1.71 9.60 -3.86
CA LEU A 62 1.55 9.31 -2.43
C LEU A 62 1.00 10.50 -1.67
N SER A 63 1.52 11.72 -1.89
CA SER A 63 1.06 12.93 -1.20
C SER A 63 -0.38 13.35 -1.54
N GLN A 64 -1.00 12.69 -2.50
CA GLN A 64 -2.38 12.95 -2.93
C GLN A 64 -3.37 11.93 -2.33
N ILE A 65 -2.89 10.91 -1.62
CA ILE A 65 -3.74 9.92 -0.95
C ILE A 65 -4.38 10.57 0.27
N LYS A 66 -5.71 10.66 0.27
CA LYS A 66 -6.50 11.15 1.40
C LYS A 66 -7.29 10.05 2.07
N THR A 67 -7.66 9.04 1.29
CA THR A 67 -8.43 7.88 1.75
C THR A 67 -7.69 6.60 1.42
N LEU A 68 -7.57 5.71 2.41
CA LEU A 68 -6.73 4.51 2.30
C LEU A 68 -7.52 3.26 2.70
N ALA A 69 -7.54 2.27 1.83
CA ALA A 69 -8.02 0.93 2.17
C ALA A 69 -6.87 0.04 2.63
N ILE A 70 -7.16 -0.84 3.58
CA ILE A 70 -6.18 -1.81 4.08
C ILE A 70 -6.63 -3.21 3.68
N TRP A 71 -5.75 -3.94 2.99
CA TRP A 71 -6.03 -5.29 2.52
C TRP A 71 -6.25 -6.28 3.69
N PRO A 72 -7.02 -7.38 3.53
CA PRO A 72 -7.39 -8.25 4.64
C PRO A 72 -6.84 -9.69 4.58
N ASP A 73 -5.53 -9.83 4.67
CA ASP A 73 -4.79 -11.09 4.69
C ASP A 73 -4.39 -11.55 6.12
N ASN A 74 -3.96 -10.64 7.01
CA ASN A 74 -3.44 -11.00 8.34
C ASN A 74 -3.76 -9.99 9.47
N GLU A 75 -3.48 -10.35 10.73
CA GLU A 75 -3.76 -9.48 11.89
C GLU A 75 -2.88 -8.22 11.93
N GLY A 76 -1.69 -8.23 11.34
CA GLY A 76 -0.84 -7.04 11.22
C GLY A 76 -1.52 -5.91 10.46
N GLU A 77 -2.34 -6.22 9.47
CA GLU A 77 -3.17 -5.25 8.74
C GLU A 77 -4.29 -4.66 9.60
N VAL A 78 -4.81 -5.44 10.56
CA VAL A 78 -5.79 -4.93 11.54
C VAL A 78 -5.11 -3.93 12.48
N TYR A 79 -3.93 -4.25 13.00
CA TYR A 79 -3.16 -3.33 13.82
C TYR A 79 -2.77 -2.05 13.05
N MET A 80 -2.36 -2.19 11.80
CA MET A 80 -2.08 -1.06 10.91
C MET A 80 -3.30 -0.17 10.72
N ALA A 81 -4.46 -0.74 10.38
CA ALA A 81 -5.71 0.00 10.19
C ALA A 81 -6.11 0.75 11.48
N ASN A 82 -6.12 0.06 12.62
CA ASN A 82 -6.47 0.66 13.91
C ASN A 82 -5.55 1.83 14.26
N LYS A 83 -4.23 1.69 14.02
CA LYS A 83 -3.26 2.76 14.25
C LYS A 83 -3.53 3.95 13.34
N LEU A 84 -3.70 3.74 12.04
CA LEU A 84 -4.00 4.80 11.07
C LEU A 84 -5.31 5.54 11.39
N GLU A 85 -6.36 4.80 11.75
CA GLU A 85 -7.63 5.37 12.21
C GLU A 85 -7.45 6.21 13.48
N SER A 86 -6.70 5.69 14.46
CA SER A 86 -6.46 6.40 15.73
C SER A 86 -5.68 7.70 15.59
N LEU A 87 -4.79 7.78 14.59
CA LEU A 87 -3.99 8.95 14.32
C LEU A 87 -4.75 10.02 13.52
N GLY A 88 -5.83 9.64 12.81
CA GLY A 88 -6.66 10.58 12.07
C GLY A 88 -5.95 11.31 10.94
N SER A 89 -4.82 10.78 10.45
CA SER A 89 -4.01 11.42 9.40
C SER A 89 -4.70 11.40 8.03
N PHE A 90 -5.57 10.41 7.78
CA PHE A 90 -6.34 10.26 6.54
C PHE A 90 -7.78 10.75 6.75
N ASP A 91 -8.41 11.25 5.68
CA ASP A 91 -9.83 11.62 5.68
C ASP A 91 -10.71 10.41 6.03
N SER A 92 -10.28 9.21 5.60
CA SER A 92 -10.92 7.95 5.92
C SER A 92 -9.95 6.78 5.74
N VAL A 93 -10.05 5.80 6.63
CA VAL A 93 -9.38 4.50 6.51
C VAL A 93 -10.45 3.42 6.38
N VAL A 94 -10.36 2.60 5.34
CA VAL A 94 -11.26 1.47 5.12
C VAL A 94 -10.62 0.22 5.70
N SER A 95 -11.20 -0.27 6.81
CA SER A 95 -10.65 -1.40 7.54
C SER A 95 -10.63 -2.71 6.75
N PRO A 96 -9.73 -3.65 7.11
CA PRO A 96 -9.65 -4.98 6.49
C PRO A 96 -11.00 -5.70 6.44
N SER A 97 -11.79 -5.61 7.50
CA SER A 97 -13.11 -6.26 7.56
C SER A 97 -14.07 -5.77 6.47
N ARG A 98 -14.01 -4.47 6.11
CA ARG A 98 -14.83 -3.88 5.05
C ARG A 98 -14.31 -4.26 3.68
N VAL A 99 -12.99 -4.24 3.47
CA VAL A 99 -12.37 -4.73 2.23
C VAL A 99 -12.69 -6.20 2.00
N LYS A 100 -12.66 -7.05 3.03
CA LYS A 100 -12.98 -8.48 2.93
C LYS A 100 -14.42 -8.73 2.46
N LYS A 101 -15.37 -7.89 2.89
CA LYS A 101 -16.75 -7.94 2.40
C LYS A 101 -16.82 -7.59 0.92
N THR A 102 -16.14 -6.53 0.49
CA THR A 102 -16.04 -6.13 -0.92
C THR A 102 -15.44 -7.26 -1.78
N LEU A 103 -14.32 -7.85 -1.37
CA LEU A 103 -13.67 -8.95 -2.09
C LEU A 103 -14.57 -10.17 -2.24
N ARG A 104 -15.35 -10.51 -1.19
CA ARG A 104 -16.33 -11.59 -1.25
C ARG A 104 -17.42 -11.33 -2.29
N VAL A 105 -17.93 -10.09 -2.38
CA VAL A 105 -18.96 -9.71 -3.37
C VAL A 105 -18.41 -9.78 -4.79
N LEU A 106 -17.14 -9.44 -4.97
CA LEU A 106 -16.44 -9.47 -6.25
C LEU A 106 -15.92 -10.87 -6.64
N GLU A 107 -16.10 -11.87 -5.78
CA GLU A 107 -15.55 -13.23 -5.95
C GLU A 107 -14.01 -13.23 -6.12
N ILE A 108 -13.32 -12.31 -5.45
CA ILE A 108 -11.87 -12.20 -5.44
C ILE A 108 -11.31 -12.84 -4.17
N ASP A 109 -10.24 -13.61 -4.29
CA ASP A 109 -9.55 -14.15 -3.12
C ASP A 109 -8.93 -13.03 -2.28
N HIS A 110 -9.27 -13.04 -0.99
CA HIS A 110 -8.67 -12.16 0.01
C HIS A 110 -7.20 -12.45 0.32
N GLN A 111 -6.73 -13.66 0.05
CA GLN A 111 -5.32 -14.00 0.19
C GLN A 111 -4.56 -13.55 -1.04
N ILE A 112 -3.89 -12.41 -0.92
CA ILE A 112 -3.22 -11.77 -2.05
C ILE A 112 -2.10 -12.62 -2.65
N ILE A 113 -1.53 -13.54 -1.87
CA ILE A 113 -0.51 -14.50 -2.31
C ILE A 113 -1.06 -15.52 -3.33
N ASN A 114 -2.38 -15.73 -3.36
CA ASN A 114 -3.03 -16.64 -4.30
C ASN A 114 -3.30 -15.98 -5.66
N LEU A 115 -3.09 -14.66 -5.78
CA LEU A 115 -3.35 -13.91 -6.99
C LEU A 115 -2.10 -13.81 -7.86
N THR A 116 -2.25 -13.93 -9.17
CA THR A 116 -1.21 -13.52 -10.12
C THR A 116 -1.00 -12.00 -10.04
N ASN A 117 0.15 -11.50 -10.53
CA ASN A 117 0.41 -10.06 -10.54
C ASN A 117 -0.69 -9.25 -11.24
N THR A 118 -1.25 -9.78 -12.34
CA THR A 118 -2.32 -9.12 -13.09
C THR A 118 -3.63 -9.13 -12.31
N GLU A 119 -3.99 -10.25 -11.70
CA GLU A 119 -5.18 -10.37 -10.86
C GLU A 119 -5.09 -9.47 -9.63
N MET A 120 -3.92 -9.43 -8.98
CA MET A 120 -3.64 -8.56 -7.84
C MET A 120 -3.85 -7.09 -8.21
N LEU A 121 -3.23 -6.59 -9.29
CA LEU A 121 -3.41 -5.19 -9.70
C LEU A 121 -4.87 -4.86 -10.05
N LYS A 122 -5.57 -5.79 -10.71
CA LYS A 122 -7.00 -5.64 -11.01
C LYS A 122 -7.83 -5.61 -9.73
N ALA A 123 -7.54 -6.48 -8.76
CA ALA A 123 -8.23 -6.55 -7.49
C ALA A 123 -8.02 -5.28 -6.65
N LEU A 124 -6.78 -4.79 -6.56
CA LEU A 124 -6.46 -3.54 -5.87
C LEU A 124 -7.21 -2.35 -6.49
N LYS A 125 -7.24 -2.27 -7.83
CA LYS A 125 -8.04 -1.27 -8.56
C LYS A 125 -9.52 -1.37 -8.20
N GLN A 126 -10.10 -2.57 -8.22
CA GLN A 126 -11.51 -2.77 -7.93
C GLN A 126 -11.85 -2.41 -6.48
N VAL A 127 -10.97 -2.75 -5.51
CA VAL A 127 -11.15 -2.34 -4.12
C VAL A 127 -11.20 -0.83 -3.99
N CYS A 128 -10.27 -0.10 -4.63
CA CYS A 128 -10.31 1.37 -4.61
C CYS A 128 -11.64 1.91 -5.14
N ILE A 129 -12.14 1.37 -6.27
CA ILE A 129 -13.39 1.81 -6.90
C ILE A 129 -14.60 1.53 -5.98
N GLU A 130 -14.74 0.30 -5.49
CA GLU A 130 -15.90 -0.13 -4.69
C GLU A 130 -15.92 0.50 -3.29
N THR A 131 -14.76 0.81 -2.73
CA THR A 131 -14.66 1.42 -1.39
C THR A 131 -14.53 2.93 -1.43
N GLY A 132 -14.32 3.52 -2.62
CA GLY A 132 -14.13 4.95 -2.82
C GLY A 132 -12.81 5.47 -2.26
N THR A 133 -11.76 4.63 -2.20
CA THR A 133 -10.45 5.02 -1.66
C THR A 133 -9.46 5.39 -2.76
N ASP A 134 -8.53 6.30 -2.44
CA ASP A 134 -7.47 6.73 -3.35
C ASP A 134 -6.40 5.66 -3.54
N ALA A 135 -6.19 4.84 -2.50
CA ALA A 135 -5.14 3.84 -2.46
C ALA A 135 -5.53 2.61 -1.65
N VAL A 136 -4.74 1.54 -1.84
CA VAL A 136 -4.76 0.33 -1.01
C VAL A 136 -3.36 0.04 -0.51
N ALA A 137 -3.20 -0.14 0.81
CA ALA A 137 -2.00 -0.72 1.41
C ALA A 137 -2.22 -2.22 1.65
N ALA A 138 -1.23 -3.03 1.27
CA ALA A 138 -1.31 -4.49 1.38
C ALA A 138 0.07 -5.08 1.66
N TRP A 139 0.11 -6.23 2.33
CA TRP A 139 1.29 -7.09 2.32
C TRP A 139 1.21 -8.10 1.19
N HIS A 140 2.33 -8.34 0.49
CA HIS A 140 2.48 -9.49 -0.39
C HIS A 140 3.83 -10.14 -0.12
N LYS A 141 3.75 -11.35 0.45
CA LYS A 141 4.90 -12.05 1.05
C LYS A 141 5.52 -11.16 2.14
N ALA A 142 6.83 -10.96 2.12
CA ALA A 142 7.52 -10.10 3.07
C ALA A 142 7.48 -8.59 2.69
N ASN A 143 6.72 -8.18 1.68
CA ASN A 143 6.74 -6.80 1.20
C ASN A 143 5.46 -6.08 1.59
N ILE A 144 5.59 -4.86 2.11
CA ILE A 144 4.49 -3.92 2.13
C ILE A 144 4.47 -3.18 0.80
N MET A 145 3.27 -2.92 0.28
CA MET A 145 3.09 -2.15 -0.94
C MET A 145 1.90 -1.20 -0.83
N ILE A 146 1.98 -0.10 -1.58
CA ILE A 146 0.89 0.88 -1.71
C ILE A 146 0.53 0.97 -3.19
N TYR A 147 -0.71 0.63 -3.51
CA TYR A 147 -1.33 0.86 -4.81
C TYR A 147 -2.04 2.21 -4.82
N SER A 148 -1.85 3.01 -5.86
CA SER A 148 -2.59 4.27 -6.07
C SER A 148 -3.56 4.11 -7.24
N LEU A 149 -4.84 4.43 -7.02
CA LEU A 149 -5.85 4.47 -8.08
C LEU A 149 -5.51 5.55 -9.11
N LYS A 150 -4.95 6.69 -8.68
CA LYS A 150 -4.61 7.80 -9.58
C LYS A 150 -3.48 7.46 -10.55
N LYS A 151 -2.47 6.71 -10.10
CA LYS A 151 -1.41 6.16 -10.97
C LYS A 151 -1.91 4.93 -11.75
N GLU A 152 -2.93 4.25 -11.23
CA GLU A 152 -3.30 2.88 -11.59
C GLU A 152 -2.16 1.87 -11.39
N GLY A 153 -1.39 2.00 -10.32
CA GLY A 153 -0.24 1.13 -10.08
C GLY A 153 0.37 1.24 -8.69
N ILE A 154 1.35 0.36 -8.44
CA ILE A 154 2.15 0.39 -7.20
C ILE A 154 3.04 1.64 -7.21
N VAL A 155 2.90 2.46 -6.17
CA VAL A 155 3.68 3.69 -5.94
C VAL A 155 4.77 3.49 -4.89
N TYR A 156 4.63 2.47 -4.05
CA TYR A 156 5.62 2.12 -3.04
C TYR A 156 5.66 0.61 -2.85
N ILE A 157 6.87 0.07 -2.71
CA ILE A 157 7.09 -1.30 -2.23
C ILE A 157 8.36 -1.34 -1.39
N ALA A 158 8.31 -2.04 -0.26
CA ALA A 158 9.47 -2.28 0.58
C ALA A 158 9.40 -3.65 1.25
N GLN A 159 10.57 -4.29 1.38
CA GLN A 159 10.71 -5.52 2.13
C GLN A 159 10.71 -5.22 3.63
N THR A 160 9.86 -5.91 4.38
CA THR A 160 9.77 -5.81 5.83
C THR A 160 10.73 -6.81 6.47
N THR A 161 11.61 -6.31 7.35
CA THR A 161 12.59 -7.12 8.10
C THR A 161 12.41 -6.85 9.59
N ILE A 162 12.48 -7.89 10.42
CA ILE A 162 12.27 -7.78 11.87
C ILE A 162 13.53 -8.23 12.59
N TYR A 163 14.10 -7.36 13.42
CA TYR A 163 15.21 -7.71 14.28
C TYR A 163 14.66 -8.07 15.65
N LYS A 164 14.82 -9.35 16.08
CA LYS A 164 14.31 -9.82 17.39
C LYS A 164 15.40 -10.54 18.18
N LYS A 165 15.51 -10.21 19.48
CA LYS A 165 16.34 -10.94 20.45
C LYS A 165 15.52 -11.69 21.50
N LYS A 166 14.40 -11.09 21.94
CA LYS A 166 13.44 -11.73 22.85
C LYS A 166 12.41 -12.52 22.05
N LYS A 167 11.96 -13.64 22.58
CA LYS A 167 10.85 -14.42 22.03
C LYS A 167 9.57 -13.60 22.24
N LEU A 168 9.22 -12.80 21.24
CA LEU A 168 7.88 -12.23 21.10
C LEU A 168 6.95 -13.34 20.64
N SER A 169 5.70 -13.28 21.11
CA SER A 169 4.59 -14.03 20.54
C SER A 169 4.32 -13.56 19.11
N ASP A 170 3.69 -14.39 18.30
CA ASP A 170 3.37 -14.05 16.92
C ASP A 170 2.45 -12.81 16.86
N THR A 171 1.52 -12.67 17.81
CA THR A 171 0.64 -11.50 17.94
C THR A 171 1.43 -10.22 18.23
N GLU A 172 2.40 -10.24 19.15
CA GLU A 172 3.26 -9.08 19.42
C GLU A 172 4.10 -8.68 18.20
N VAL A 173 4.55 -9.67 17.41
CA VAL A 173 5.27 -9.42 16.16
C VAL A 173 4.35 -8.76 15.13
N LEU A 174 3.14 -9.28 14.93
CA LEU A 174 2.17 -8.74 13.98
C LEU A 174 1.73 -7.33 14.39
N GLN A 175 1.53 -7.08 15.68
CA GLN A 175 1.23 -5.74 16.19
C GLN A 175 2.37 -4.77 15.90
N LEU A 176 3.60 -5.13 16.26
CA LEU A 176 4.78 -4.28 16.02
C LEU A 176 4.95 -3.96 14.53
N VAL A 177 4.79 -4.95 13.65
CA VAL A 177 4.88 -4.75 12.20
C VAL A 177 3.75 -3.85 11.69
N GLY A 178 2.52 -4.12 12.11
CA GLY A 178 1.34 -3.35 11.70
C GLY A 178 1.43 -1.89 12.09
N GLU A 179 1.79 -1.61 13.34
CA GLU A 179 1.95 -0.25 13.85
C GLU A 179 3.14 0.47 13.18
N THR A 180 4.27 -0.20 12.99
CA THR A 180 5.44 0.39 12.33
C THR A 180 5.17 0.69 10.85
N ALA A 181 4.39 -0.16 10.19
CA ALA A 181 3.93 0.08 8.82
C ALA A 181 2.98 1.28 8.74
N ALA A 182 2.09 1.47 9.71
CA ALA A 182 1.25 2.66 9.78
C ALA A 182 2.09 3.94 9.88
N ASP A 183 3.08 3.96 10.78
CA ASP A 183 4.00 5.10 10.93
C ASP A 183 4.75 5.38 9.63
N LYS A 184 5.25 4.34 8.94
CA LYS A 184 5.92 4.49 7.64
C LYS A 184 4.99 5.02 6.55
N ILE A 185 3.75 4.55 6.48
CA ILE A 185 2.75 5.06 5.53
C ILE A 185 2.50 6.55 5.75
N ILE A 186 2.40 6.98 7.01
CA ILE A 186 2.22 8.39 7.37
C ILE A 186 3.42 9.22 6.93
N GLU A 187 4.63 8.75 7.21
CA GLU A 187 5.87 9.41 6.77
C GLU A 187 5.91 9.58 5.25
N LEU A 188 5.51 8.55 4.50
CA LEU A 188 5.50 8.56 3.04
C LEU A 188 4.46 9.53 2.45
N VAL A 189 3.29 9.64 3.07
CA VAL A 189 2.17 10.45 2.54
C VAL A 189 2.26 11.91 3.00
N PHE A 190 2.59 12.14 4.26
CA PHE A 190 2.54 13.48 4.89
C PHE A 190 3.93 14.07 5.18
N GLY A 191 5.00 13.29 4.97
CA GLY A 191 6.35 13.67 5.33
C GLY A 191 6.70 13.28 6.77
N PRO A 192 7.97 13.46 7.16
CA PRO A 192 8.42 13.15 8.53
C PRO A 192 7.65 14.00 9.53
N ALA A 193 7.17 13.36 10.61
CA ALA A 193 6.57 14.09 11.71
C ALA A 193 7.60 15.05 12.33
N ASP A 194 7.29 16.34 12.41
CA ASP A 194 8.15 17.30 13.10
C ASP A 194 8.39 16.83 14.55
N PRO A 195 9.66 16.74 15.02
CA PRO A 195 9.98 16.18 16.34
C PRO A 195 9.51 17.03 17.53
N ILE A 196 8.77 18.13 17.31
CA ILE A 196 8.49 19.15 18.32
C ILE A 196 7.27 18.82 19.21
N ASN A 197 6.36 17.91 18.81
CA ASN A 197 5.17 17.59 19.61
C ASN A 197 5.10 16.17 20.20
N ASN A 198 6.20 15.40 20.17
CA ASN A 198 6.24 14.03 20.71
C ASN A 198 6.64 13.97 22.22
N LYS A 199 6.24 14.97 23.01
CA LYS A 199 6.37 14.91 24.48
C LYS A 199 5.15 14.31 25.17
N ASP A 200 3.98 14.35 24.53
CA ASP A 200 2.74 13.86 25.13
C ASP A 200 2.52 12.35 24.92
N ASN A 201 3.04 11.76 23.84
CA ASN A 201 2.94 10.31 23.61
C ASN A 201 3.95 9.47 24.40
N LYS A 202 5.01 10.08 24.97
CA LYS A 202 5.95 9.38 25.85
C LYS A 202 5.42 9.15 27.27
N LYS A 203 4.28 9.76 27.62
CA LYS A 203 3.68 9.64 28.96
C LYS A 203 2.75 8.44 29.12
N ILE A 204 2.24 7.87 28.02
CA ILE A 204 1.29 6.75 28.06
C ILE A 204 2.02 5.40 28.24
N THR A 205 3.25 5.25 27.75
CA THR A 205 4.03 4.01 27.89
C THR A 205 4.77 3.86 29.23
N ARG A 206 4.60 4.79 30.18
CA ARG A 206 5.32 4.78 31.48
C ARG A 206 4.47 4.37 32.68
N VAL A 207 3.19 4.05 32.50
CA VAL A 207 2.26 3.77 33.63
C VAL A 207 1.93 2.28 33.82
N GLN A 208 2.35 1.36 32.95
CA GLN A 208 2.03 -0.08 33.11
C GLN A 208 3.18 -0.99 33.57
N ASN A 209 4.27 -0.44 34.11
CA ASN A 209 5.33 -1.23 34.77
C ASN A 209 5.50 -0.83 36.24
N ASN A 210 4.41 -0.89 37.02
CA ASN A 210 4.45 -0.97 38.47
C ASN A 210 3.11 -1.52 38.97
N GLY A 211 3.03 -2.85 39.08
CA GLY A 211 1.93 -3.63 39.62
C GLY A 211 2.33 -5.09 39.66
#